data_AF-A0A8J3LXV2-F1
#
_entry.id   AF-A0A8J3LXV2-F1
#
_cell.length_a   1.000
_cell.length_b   1.000
_cell.length_c   1.000
_cell.angle_alpha   90.00
_cell.angle_beta   90.00
_cell.angle_gamma   90.00
#
_symmetry.space_group_name_H-M   'P 1'
#
loop_
_entity.id
_entity.type
_entity.pdbx_description
1 polymer ?
#
loop_
_entity_poly.entity_id
_entity_poly.type
_entity_poly.pdbx_seq_one_letter_code
_entity_poly.pdbx_strand_id
1 'polypeptide(L)'
;MASFTRWVRENAQHYLLRDAQARVARAHGITPPPIHGSVFWTRVFVPVYRLTPWAIRRRFMVAMPGSHRKHWSKPTPPAGPAV
;
A
#
# COMPACT_ATOMS: atom_id res chain seq x y z
N MET A 1 -16.55 -10.72 8.99
CA MET A 1 -15.08 -10.57 9.11
C MET A 1 -14.41 -9.77 7.99
N ALA A 2 -14.89 -9.79 6.74
CA ALA A 2 -14.27 -9.06 5.62
C ALA A 2 -14.13 -7.53 5.82
N SER A 3 -15.05 -6.90 6.57
CA SER A 3 -15.02 -5.45 6.84
C SER A 3 -13.81 -5.05 7.70
N PHE A 4 -13.48 -5.82 8.74
CA PHE A 4 -12.36 -5.52 9.62
C PHE A 4 -11.01 -5.72 8.91
N THR A 5 -10.83 -6.83 8.19
CA THR A 5 -9.58 -7.08 7.45
C THR A 5 -9.37 -6.06 6.33
N ARG A 6 -10.45 -5.62 5.69
CA ARG A 6 -10.42 -4.50 4.72
C ARG A 6 -10.02 -3.19 5.39
N TRP A 7 -10.63 -2.85 6.52
CA TRP A 7 -10.29 -1.65 7.29
C TRP A 7 -8.82 -1.65 7.74
N VAL A 8 -8.31 -2.77 8.26
CA VAL A 8 -6.89 -2.93 8.65
C VAL A 8 -5.99 -2.73 7.44
N ARG A 9 -6.33 -3.33 6.28
CA ARG A 9 -5.56 -3.19 5.04
C ARG A 9 -5.53 -1.74 4.54
N GLU A 10 -6.67 -1.07 4.52
CA GLU A 10 -6.78 0.32 4.05
C GLU A 10 -5.97 1.27 4.93
N ASN A 11 -6.06 1.12 6.26
CA ASN A 11 -5.24 1.90 7.19
C ASN A 11 -3.75 1.59 7.01
N ALA A 12 -3.36 0.31 7.00
CA ALA A 12 -1.97 -0.08 6.80
C ALA A 12 -1.40 0.50 5.50
N GLN A 13 -2.13 0.40 4.39
CA GLN A 13 -1.74 0.96 3.10
C GLN A 13 -1.58 2.48 3.17
N HIS A 14 -2.53 3.19 3.80
CA HIS A 14 -2.51 4.63 3.94
C HIS A 14 -1.24 5.13 4.65
N TYR A 15 -0.91 4.56 5.82
CA TYR A 15 0.26 4.99 6.59
C TYR A 15 1.58 4.55 5.97
N LEU A 16 1.65 3.36 5.35
CA LEU A 16 2.86 2.92 4.63
C LEU A 16 3.15 3.81 3.41
N LEU A 17 2.13 4.23 2.66
CA LEU A 17 2.30 5.14 1.53
C LEU A 17 2.79 6.51 1.98
N ARG A 18 2.23 7.07 3.07
CA ARG A 18 2.68 8.35 3.60
C ARG A 18 4.11 8.32 4.12
N ASP A 19 4.52 7.24 4.81
CA ASP A 19 5.93 7.07 5.21
C ASP A 19 6.85 6.98 3.97
N ALA A 20 6.45 6.24 2.94
CA ALA A 20 7.21 6.15 1.70
C ALA A 20 7.35 7.52 1.01
N GLN A 21 6.25 8.28 0.89
CA GLN A 21 6.27 9.64 0.34
C GLN A 21 7.18 10.57 1.14
N ALA A 22 7.08 10.53 2.48
CA ALA A 22 7.92 11.34 3.35
C ALA A 22 9.42 11.00 3.20
N ARG A 23 9.75 9.72 3.03
CA ARG A 23 11.13 9.27 2.78
C ARG A 23 11.66 9.73 1.44
N VAL A 24 10.86 9.60 0.38
CA VAL A 24 11.23 10.07 -0.96
C VAL A 24 11.43 11.59 -0.94
N ALA A 25 10.52 12.34 -0.33
CA ALA A 25 10.68 13.79 -0.18
C ALA A 25 11.99 14.15 0.54
N ARG A 26 12.30 13.51 1.67
CA ARG A 26 13.57 13.70 2.38
C ARG A 26 14.80 13.35 1.53
N ALA A 27 14.74 12.27 0.76
CA ALA A 27 15.84 11.86 -0.13
C ALA A 27 16.09 12.89 -1.25
N HIS A 28 15.06 13.62 -1.67
CA HIS A 28 15.16 14.67 -2.68
C HIS A 28 15.29 16.09 -2.08
N GLY A 29 15.47 16.23 -0.77
CA GLY A 29 15.57 17.54 -0.11
C GLY A 29 14.28 18.35 -0.09
N ILE A 30 13.14 17.72 -0.36
CA ILE A 30 11.81 18.33 -0.36
C ILE A 30 11.19 18.19 1.03
N THR A 31 10.53 19.24 1.51
CA THR A 31 9.77 19.18 2.77
C THR A 31 8.67 18.11 2.67
N PRO A 32 8.70 17.06 3.50
CA PRO A 32 7.73 16.00 3.42
C PRO A 32 6.33 16.51 3.83
N PRO A 33 5.25 15.99 3.22
CA PRO A 33 3.91 16.33 3.65
C PRO A 33 3.69 15.90 5.11
N PRO A 34 2.96 16.69 5.92
CA PRO A 34 2.75 16.36 7.32
C PRO A 34 1.94 15.07 7.46
N ILE A 35 2.47 14.12 8.23
CA ILE A 35 1.82 12.84 8.49
C ILE A 35 0.77 13.06 9.58
N HIS A 36 -0.44 13.47 9.19
CA HIS A 36 -1.58 13.58 10.09
C HIS A 36 -2.28 12.24 10.25
N GLY A 37 -2.50 11.77 11.48
CA GLY A 37 -3.25 10.54 11.73
C GLY A 37 -2.97 9.90 13.07
N SER A 38 -3.39 8.65 13.21
CA SER A 38 -3.27 7.87 14.43
C SER A 38 -1.81 7.58 14.78
N VAL A 39 -1.45 7.94 16.02
CA VAL A 39 -0.10 7.75 16.58
C VAL A 39 0.30 6.28 16.57
N PHE A 40 -0.63 5.36 16.83
CA PHE A 40 -0.39 3.92 16.78
C PHE A 40 0.15 3.49 15.42
N TRP A 41 -0.48 3.93 14.34
CA TRP A 41 -0.08 3.50 13.00
C TRP A 41 1.28 4.07 12.60
N THR A 42 1.51 5.36 12.86
CA THR A 42 2.76 6.04 12.48
C THR A 42 3.95 5.62 13.35
N ARG A 43 3.77 5.49 14.68
CA ARG A 43 4.88 5.25 15.62
C ARG A 43 5.09 3.78 15.99
N VAL A 44 4.08 2.92 15.82
CA VAL A 44 4.20 1.50 16.16
C VAL A 44 4.12 0.63 14.92
N PHE A 45 3.03 0.72 14.16
CA PHE A 45 2.82 -0.19 13.03
C PHE A 45 3.84 -0.01 11.91
N VAL A 46 4.09 1.22 11.44
CA VAL A 46 5.06 1.48 10.35
C VAL A 46 6.47 0.97 10.70
N PRO A 47 7.09 1.31 11.84
CA PRO A 47 8.43 0.81 12.16
C PRO A 47 8.45 -0.71 12.35
N VAL A 48 7.45 -1.29 13.02
CA VAL A 48 7.35 -2.76 13.16
C VAL A 48 7.25 -3.41 11.78
N TYR A 49 6.36 -2.92 10.91
CA TYR A 49 6.22 -3.42 9.55
C TYR A 49 7.52 -3.29 8.76
N ARG A 50 8.31 -2.23 8.99
CA ARG A 50 9.62 -2.02 8.36
C ARG A 50 10.68 -3.02 8.81
N LEU A 51 10.66 -3.40 10.09
CA LEU A 51 11.55 -4.43 10.65
C LEU A 51 11.12 -5.85 10.26
N THR A 52 9.86 -6.04 9.88
CA THR A 52 9.34 -7.35 9.47
C THR A 52 10.15 -7.95 8.32
N PRO A 53 10.71 -9.16 8.50
CA PRO A 53 11.40 -9.90 7.45
C PRO A 53 10.55 -10.11 6.20
N TRP A 54 11.21 -10.14 5.04
CA TRP A 54 10.53 -10.30 3.75
C TRP A 54 9.63 -11.53 3.68
N ALA A 55 10.04 -12.66 4.27
CA ALA A 55 9.25 -13.88 4.30
C ALA A 55 7.86 -13.68 4.95
N ILE A 56 7.79 -12.90 6.03
CA ILE A 56 6.54 -12.60 6.74
C ILE A 56 5.69 -11.63 5.90
N ARG A 57 6.29 -10.58 5.34
CA ARG A 57 5.59 -9.67 4.41
C ARG A 57 4.98 -10.41 3.23
N ARG A 58 5.74 -11.34 2.63
CA ARG A 58 5.28 -12.15 1.49
C ARG A 58 4.09 -13.02 1.87
N ARG A 59 4.12 -13.67 3.05
CA ARG A 59 2.97 -14.44 3.55
C ARG A 59 1.72 -13.57 3.70
N PHE A 60 1.84 -12.37 4.27
CA PHE A 60 0.71 -11.44 4.37
C PHE A 60 0.19 -10.96 3.02
N MET A 61 1.08 -10.66 2.06
CA MET A 61 0.66 -10.26 0.70
C MET A 61 -0.12 -11.38 -0.01
N VAL A 62 0.33 -12.63 0.11
CA VAL A 62 -0.34 -13.79 -0.51
C VAL A 62 -1.65 -14.12 0.19
N ALA A 63 -1.70 -14.04 1.52
CA ALA A 63 -2.89 -14.36 2.30
C ALA A 63 -4.01 -13.32 2.14
N MET A 64 -3.67 -12.04 1.93
CA MET A 64 -4.68 -11.00 1.77
C MET A 64 -5.22 -10.97 0.33
N PRO A 65 -6.56 -10.90 0.13
CA PRO A 65 -7.14 -10.63 -1.18
C PRO A 65 -6.68 -9.24 -1.65
N GLY A 66 -5.85 -9.20 -2.69
CA GLY A 66 -5.32 -7.99 -3.31
C GLY A 66 -5.56 -7.98 -4.82
N SER A 67 -5.03 -6.98 -5.52
CA SER A 67 -5.12 -6.89 -6.99
C SER A 67 -4.60 -8.13 -7.72
N HIS A 68 -3.68 -8.87 -7.10
CA HIS A 68 -3.21 -10.18 -7.56
C HIS A 68 -4.29 -11.27 -7.65
N ARG A 69 -5.45 -11.11 -6.99
CA ARG A 69 -6.62 -11.99 -7.16
C ARG A 69 -7.74 -11.34 -8.00
N LYS A 70 -7.57 -10.08 -8.42
CA LYS A 70 -8.52 -9.42 -9.31
C LYS A 70 -8.26 -9.94 -10.73
N HIS A 71 -9.26 -10.57 -11.32
CA HIS A 71 -9.29 -10.76 -12.76
C HIS A 71 -9.47 -9.37 -13.38
N TRP A 72 -8.40 -8.87 -14.02
CA TRP A 72 -8.51 -7.69 -14.87
C TRP A 72 -9.30 -8.08 -16.10
N SER A 73 -10.28 -7.26 -16.48
CA SER A 73 -10.99 -7.42 -17.74
C SER A 73 -9.98 -7.47 -18.88
N LYS A 74 -10.09 -8.44 -19.78
CA LYS A 74 -9.21 -8.52 -20.95
C LYS A 74 -9.31 -7.21 -21.72
N PRO A 75 -8.19 -6.62 -22.17
CA PRO A 75 -8.23 -5.45 -23.04
C PRO A 75 -9.13 -5.76 -24.25
N THR A 76 -10.11 -4.89 -24.51
CA THR A 76 -10.90 -4.98 -25.74
C THR A 76 -9.94 -4.85 -26.93
N PRO A 77 -9.98 -5.76 -27.92
CA PRO A 77 -9.17 -5.62 -29.12
C PRO A 77 -9.41 -4.25 -29.77
N PRO A 78 -8.37 -3.58 -30.29
CA PRO A 78 -8.54 -2.30 -30.97
C PRO A 78 -9.56 -2.45 -32.10
N ALA A 79 -10.60 -1.61 -32.09
CA ALA A 79 -11.67 -1.63 -33.07
C ALA A 79 -11.18 -1.01 -34.38
N GLY A 80 -10.49 -1.83 -35.19
CA GLY A 80 -10.10 -1.50 -36.56
C GLY A 80 -9.07 -0.38 -36.69
N PRO A 81 -8.55 -0.15 -37.91
CA PRO A 81 -7.64 0.95 -38.17
C PRO A 81 -8.38 2.28 -37.99
N ALA A 82 -7.74 3.22 -37.28
CA ALA A 82 -8.15 4.61 -37.31
C ALA A 82 -7.87 5.13 -38.72
N VAL A 83 -8.93 5.22 -39.54
CA VAL A 83 -8.91 5.82 -40.87
C VAL A 83 -9.31 7.27 -40.76
#